data_AF-A0A7K2MIW4-F1
#
_entry.id   AF-A0A7K2MIW4-F1
#
_cell.length_a   1.000
_cell.length_b   1.000
_cell.length_c   1.000
_cell.angle_alpha   90.00
_cell.angle_beta   90.00
_cell.angle_gamma   90.00
#
_symmetry.space_group_name_H-M   'P 1'
#
loop_
_entity.id
_entity.type
_entity.pdbx_description
1 polymer ?
#
loop_
_entity_poly.entity_id
_entity_poly.type
_entity_poly.pdbx_seq_one_letter_code
_entity_poly.pdbx_strand_id
1 'polypeptide(L)' 'ASPHLFDAVLRLPIMDCTRARVELGWRATRTATEVLEEFLRGLQEGAGAATEPMRGRKVG' A
#
# COMPACT_ATOMS: atom_id res chain seq x y z
N ALA A 1 -14.28 8.33 2.18
CA ALA A 1 -13.54 7.51 1.20
C ALA A 1 -14.51 7.11 0.08
N SER A 2 -14.07 7.06 -1.18
CA SER A 2 -14.97 6.61 -2.26
C SER A 2 -15.27 5.11 -2.07
N PRO A 3 -16.53 4.67 -2.21
CA PRO A 3 -16.91 3.27 -2.02
C PRO A 3 -16.08 2.29 -2.86
N HIS A 4 -15.72 2.68 -4.09
CA HIS A 4 -14.93 1.85 -4.99
C HIS A 4 -13.49 1.62 -4.53
N LEU A 5 -12.86 2.59 -3.84
CA LEU A 5 -11.52 2.39 -3.28
C LEU A 5 -11.56 1.36 -2.14
N PHE A 6 -12.58 1.45 -1.28
CA PHE A 6 -12.78 0.50 -0.20
C PHE A 6 -13.02 -0.92 -0.75
N ASP A 7 -13.90 -1.06 -1.75
CA ASP A 7 -14.15 -2.33 -2.44
C ASP A 7 -12.89 -2.90 -3.09
N ALA A 8 -12.03 -2.06 -3.64
CA ALA A 8 -10.76 -2.47 -4.23
C ALA A 8 -9.81 -3.07 -3.19
N VAL A 9 -9.69 -2.46 -2.00
CA VAL A 9 -8.83 -2.95 -0.91
C VAL A 9 -9.32 -4.32 -0.41
N LEU A 10 -10.63 -4.52 -0.29
CA LEU A 10 -11.22 -5.79 0.15
C LEU A 10 -10.98 -6.96 -0.82
N ARG A 11 -10.62 -6.67 -2.08
CA ARG A 11 -10.36 -7.67 -3.12
C ARG A 11 -8.88 -7.96 -3.34
N LEU A 12 -7.99 -7.31 -2.59
CA LEU A 12 -6.55 -7.53 -2.75
C LEU A 12 -6.17 -8.95 -2.32
N PRO A 13 -5.41 -9.69 -3.13
CA PRO A 13 -4.93 -11.02 -2.75
C PRO A 13 -3.93 -10.92 -1.61
N ILE A 14 -3.97 -11.89 -0.69
CA ILE A 14 -2.96 -12.04 0.35
C ILE A 14 -1.74 -12.75 -0.23
N MET A 15 -0.56 -12.22 0.08
CA MET A 15 0.72 -12.79 -0.34
C MET A 15 1.33 -13.63 0.79
N ASP A 16 1.84 -14.82 0.44
CA ASP A 16 2.69 -15.59 1.33
C ASP A 16 4.12 -15.00 1.37
N CYS A 17 4.55 -14.51 2.54
CA CYS A 17 5.89 -13.93 2.74
C CYS A 17 6.90 -14.90 3.38
N THR A 18 6.65 -16.21 3.35
CA THR A 18 7.52 -17.24 3.95
C THR A 18 8.90 -17.25 3.30
N ARG A 19 8.98 -17.17 1.97
CA ARG A 19 10.29 -17.16 1.29
C ARG A 19 11.14 -15.95 1.69
N ALA A 20 10.55 -14.76 1.74
CA ALA A 20 11.24 -13.56 2.20
C ALA A 20 11.72 -13.67 3.65
N ARG A 21 10.91 -14.29 4.53
CA ARG A 21 11.29 -14.57 5.93
C ARG A 21 12.49 -15.52 6.02
N VAL A 22 12.49 -16.59 5.23
CA VAL A 22 13.51 -17.65 5.29
C VAL A 22 14.82 -17.22 4.63
N GLU A 23 14.74 -16.65 3.43
CA GLU A 23 15.93 -16.37 2.62
C GLU A 23 16.57 -15.02 2.96
N LEU A 24 15.76 -14.02 3.34
CA LEU A 24 16.23 -12.65 3.56
C LEU A 24 16.17 -12.23 5.04
N GLY A 25 15.68 -13.11 5.92
CA GLY A 25 15.42 -12.75 7.32
C GLY A 25 14.35 -11.66 7.47
N TRP A 26 13.54 -11.41 6.43
CA TRP A 26 12.60 -10.30 6.41
C TRP A 26 11.55 -10.43 7.52
N ARG A 27 11.29 -9.35 8.23
CA ARG A 27 10.24 -9.26 9.25
C ARG A 27 9.52 -7.92 9.10
N ALA A 28 8.19 -7.93 9.22
CA ALA A 28 7.42 -6.69 9.31
C ALA A 28 7.85 -5.93 10.57
N THR A 29 8.21 -4.66 10.40
CA THR A 29 8.60 -3.74 11.48
C THR A 29 7.47 -2.79 11.86
N ARG A 30 6.39 -2.76 11.06
CA ARG A 30 5.18 -1.97 11.25
C ARG A 30 3.96 -2.88 11.33
N THR A 31 3.01 -2.48 12.18
CA THR A 31 1.70 -3.11 12.31
C THR A 31 0.81 -2.75 11.12
N ALA A 32 -0.23 -3.55 10.90
CA ALA A 32 -1.19 -3.30 9.83
C ALA A 32 -1.88 -1.93 9.98
N THR A 33 -2.18 -1.51 11.21
CA THR A 33 -2.83 -0.22 11.50
C THR A 33 -1.92 0.96 11.16
N GLU A 34 -0.65 0.92 11.58
CA GLU A 34 0.32 1.97 11.24
C GLU A 34 0.46 2.15 9.72
N VAL A 35 0.56 1.04 8.98
CA VAL A 35 0.68 1.09 7.52
C VAL A 35 -0.59 1.63 6.88
N LEU A 36 -1.77 1.27 7.38
CA LEU A 36 -3.04 1.78 6.84
C LEU A 36 -3.19 3.29 7.05
N GLU A 37 -2.79 3.80 8.22
CA GLU A 37 -2.78 5.24 8.51
C GLU A 37 -1.81 6.00 7.59
N GLU A 38 -0.58 5.50 7.44
CA GLU A 38 0.42 6.10 6.54
C GLU A 38 -0.04 6.08 5.09
N PHE A 39 -0.65 4.98 4.63
CA PHE A 39 -1.18 4.84 3.28
C PHE A 39 -2.30 5.85 2.99
N LEU A 40 -3.29 5.97 3.87
CA LEU A 40 -4.41 6.90 3.69
C LEU A 40 -3.94 8.36 3.68
N ARG A 41 -2.97 8.71 4.54
CA ARG A 41 -2.35 10.03 4.56
C ARG A 41 -1.62 10.31 3.24
N GLY A 42 -0.78 9.38 2.77
CA GLY A 42 -0.07 9.52 1.50
C GLY A 42 -1.00 9.64 0.28
N LEU A 43 -2.13 8.92 0.29
CA LEU A 43 -3.17 9.07 -0.74
C LEU A 43 -3.81 10.46 -0.72
N GLN A 44 -4.15 10.98 0.46
CA GLN A 44 -4.74 12.32 0.61
C GLN A 44 -3.78 13.42 0.13
N GLU A 45 -2.49 13.30 0.45
CA GLU A 45 -1.45 14.26 0.10
C GLU A 45 -0.97 14.14 -1.36
N GLY A 46 -1.27 13.01 -2.01
CA GLY A 46 -0.71 12.71 -3.34
C GLY A 46 0.80 12.49 -3.29
N ALA A 47 1.32 11.93 -2.20
CA ALA A 47 2.75 11.78 -1.89
C ALA A 47 3.47 10.68 -2.71
N GLY A 48 2.99 10.39 -3.92
CA GLY A 48 3.62 9.41 -4.82
C GLY A 48 4.97 9.91 -5.33
N ALA A 49 5.95 9.02 -5.38
CA ALA A 49 7.25 9.33 -5.99
C ALA A 49 7.10 9.58 -7.51
N ALA A 50 8.00 10.39 -8.08
CA ALA A 50 8.05 10.68 -9.51
C ALA A 50 8.62 9.51 -10.34
N THR A 51 8.13 8.28 -10.10
CA THR A 51 8.51 7.08 -10.85
C THR A 51 7.81 7.10 -12.21
N GLU A 52 8.59 7.16 -13.28
CA GLU A 52 8.15 7.42 -14.66
C GLU A 52 6.99 6.53 -15.21
N PRO A 53 6.77 5.28 -14.76
CA PRO A 53 5.56 4.52 -15.12
C PRO A 53 4.34 4.75 -14.19
N MET A 54 4.56 5.18 -12.95
CA MET A 54 3.53 5.28 -11.90
C MET A 54 3.23 6.72 -11.49
N ARG A 55 3.63 7.72 -12.29
CA ARG A 55 3.22 9.11 -12.04
C ARG A 55 1.69 9.18 -11.97
N GLY A 56 1.19 9.45 -10.77
CA GLY A 56 -0.24 9.60 -10.54
C GLY A 56 -0.80 10.72 -11.41
N ARG A 57 -1.94 10.46 -12.06
CA ARG A 57 -2.81 11.53 -12.55
C ARG A 57 -3.68 11.94 -11.38
N LYS A 58 -3.71 13.22 -11.01
CA LYS A 58 -4.70 13.70 -10.03
C LYS A 58 -6.08 13.31 -10.57
N VAL A 59 -6.76 12.40 -9.88
CA VAL A 59 -8.14 12.05 -10.21
C VAL A 59 -8.97 13.18 -9.61
N GLY A 60 -9.31 14.16 -10.44
CA GLY A 60 -10.30 15.19 -10.19
C GLY A 60 -11.56 14.88 -10.98
#